data_AF-A0A968T2M3-F1
#
_entry.id   AF-A0A968T2M3-F1
#
_cell.length_a   1.000
_cell.length_b   1.000
_cell.length_c   1.000
_cell.angle_alpha   90.00
_cell.angle_beta   90.00
_cell.angle_gamma   90.00
#
_symmetry.space_group_name_H-M   'P 1'
#
loop_
_entity.id
_entity.type
_entity.pdbx_description
1 polymer ?
#
loop_
_entity_poly.entity_id
_entity_poly.type
_entity_poly.pdbx_seq_one_letter_code
_entity_poly.pdbx_strand_id
1 'polypeptide(L)'
;MKQDKALEGLLAFRWNGFVITGLYEYQKPLKGVNNLDWFIGIGGHAGFWDTGDYYYHRYNNSHSVFGMDLIGGLEYTFDEVPINIGLDWKPAFNFIGDDHVWFDGLALSIRYTIK
;
A
#
# COMPACT_ATOMS: atom_id res chain seq x y z
N MET A 1 19.62 13.53 -8.59
CA MET A 1 19.61 12.90 -7.26
C MET A 1 18.21 12.36 -7.03
N LYS A 2 18.02 11.03 -6.93
CA LYS A 2 16.76 10.46 -6.42
C LYS A 2 16.54 11.05 -5.02
N GLN A 3 15.33 11.54 -4.72
CA GLN A 3 15.03 12.01 -3.37
C GLN A 3 15.00 10.80 -2.44
N ASP A 4 15.62 10.90 -1.27
CA ASP A 4 15.65 9.81 -0.29
C ASP A 4 14.30 9.59 0.40
N LYS A 5 13.36 10.51 0.19
CA LYS A 5 12.07 10.58 0.84
C LYS A 5 10.98 10.72 -0.22
N ALA A 6 9.89 9.98 -0.05
CA ALA A 6 8.76 10.02 -0.95
C ALA A 6 7.44 10.10 -0.16
N LEU A 7 6.42 10.65 -0.82
CA LEU A 7 5.03 10.58 -0.40
C LEU A 7 4.29 9.70 -1.39
N GLU A 8 3.62 8.67 -0.90
CA GLU A 8 2.81 7.77 -1.70
C GLU A 8 1.34 7.84 -1.28
N GLY A 9 0.45 7.83 -2.26
CA GLY A 9 -0.99 7.73 -2.07
C GLY A 9 -1.52 6.50 -2.78
N LEU A 10 -2.27 5.67 -2.06
CA LEU A 10 -2.91 4.46 -2.60
C LEU A 10 -4.42 4.62 -2.57
N LEU A 11 -5.08 4.12 -3.61
CA LEU A 11 -6.53 3.94 -3.66
C LEU A 11 -6.81 2.47 -4.00
N ALA A 12 -7.33 1.74 -3.03
CA ALA A 12 -7.67 0.33 -3.16
C ALA A 12 -9.19 0.15 -3.17
N PHE A 13 -9.70 -0.71 -4.05
CA PHE A 13 -11.11 -1.07 -4.10
C PHE A 13 -11.28 -2.52 -3.66
N ARG A 14 -12.08 -2.74 -2.61
CA ARG A 14 -12.34 -4.07 -2.04
C ARG A 14 -13.75 -4.11 -1.47
N TRP A 15 -14.42 -5.26 -1.62
CA TRP A 15 -15.77 -5.52 -1.08
C TRP A 15 -16.74 -4.33 -1.25
N ASN A 16 -16.98 -3.94 -2.51
CA ASN A 16 -17.86 -2.82 -2.87
C ASN A 16 -17.57 -1.47 -2.18
N GLY A 17 -16.35 -1.29 -1.68
CA GLY A 17 -15.89 -0.07 -1.06
C GLY A 17 -14.49 0.33 -1.53
N PHE A 18 -13.95 1.35 -0.87
CA PHE A 18 -12.59 1.81 -1.14
C PHE A 18 -11.84 2.17 0.14
N VAL A 19 -10.53 2.07 0.06
CA VAL A 19 -9.57 2.52 1.08
C VAL A 19 -8.60 3.48 0.43
N ILE A 20 -8.41 4.63 1.08
CA ILE A 20 -7.35 5.56 0.75
C ILE A 20 -6.25 5.38 1.78
N THR A 21 -5.01 5.25 1.33
CA THR A 21 -3.82 5.18 2.18
C THR A 21 -2.87 6.30 1.81
N GLY A 22 -2.31 6.97 2.81
CA GLY A 22 -1.19 7.89 2.64
C GLY A 22 0.04 7.36 3.34
N LEU A 23 1.19 7.35 2.66
CA LEU A 23 2.45 6.78 3.12
C LEU A 23 3.57 7.82 3.01
N TYR A 24 4.44 7.82 4.01
CA TYR A 24 5.73 8.50 3.97
C TYR A 24 6.84 7.45 3.92
N GLU A 25 7.65 7.52 2.88
CA GLU A 25 8.62 6.48 2.55
C GLU A 25 10.03 7.03 2.54
N TYR A 26 10.96 6.19 2.98
CA TYR A 26 12.39 6.39 2.84
C TYR A 26 12.94 5.33 1.89
N GLN A 27 13.68 5.77 0.88
CA GLN A 27 14.19 4.92 -0.19
C GLN A 27 15.70 5.12 -0.39
N LYS A 28 16.41 4.02 -0.66
CA LYS A 28 17.85 4.05 -0.92
C LYS A 28 18.27 2.97 -1.91
N PRO A 29 19.34 3.20 -2.69
CA PRO A 29 19.97 2.15 -3.49
C PRO A 29 20.42 0.97 -2.64
N LEU A 30 20.16 -0.25 -3.13
CA LEU A 30 20.71 -1.46 -2.56
C LEU A 30 22.18 -1.58 -2.97
N LYS A 31 23.08 -1.62 -1.98
CA LYS A 31 24.52 -1.67 -2.24
C LYS A 31 24.88 -2.94 -3.01
N GLY A 32 25.62 -2.78 -4.10
CA GLY A 32 26.13 -3.89 -4.91
C GLY A 32 25.18 -4.38 -6.00
N VAL A 33 23.99 -3.78 -6.15
CA VAL A 33 23.06 -4.07 -7.25
C VAL A 33 22.64 -2.75 -7.91
N ASN A 34 22.99 -2.60 -9.19
CA ASN A 34 22.57 -1.41 -9.94
C ASN A 34 21.05 -1.42 -10.13
N ASN A 35 20.46 -0.23 -10.14
CA ASN A 35 19.05 -0.01 -10.48
C ASN A 35 18.03 -0.61 -9.50
N LEU A 36 18.50 -1.23 -8.41
CA LEU A 36 17.67 -1.80 -7.37
C LEU A 36 17.73 -0.90 -6.13
N ASP A 37 16.58 -0.40 -5.73
CA ASP A 37 16.38 0.35 -4.49
C ASP A 37 15.61 -0.50 -3.49
N TRP A 38 15.83 -0.23 -2.21
CA TRP A 38 14.95 -0.68 -1.14
C TRP A 38 14.22 0.52 -0.55
N PHE A 39 13.02 0.28 -0.03
CA PHE A 39 12.26 1.31 0.66
C PHE A 39 11.57 0.76 1.91
N ILE A 40 11.32 1.66 2.84
CA ILE A 40 10.49 1.43 4.02
C ILE A 40 9.67 2.67 4.31
N GLY A 41 8.43 2.49 4.73
CA GLY A 41 7.53 3.59 5.02
C GLY A 41 6.53 3.28 6.12
N ILE A 42 5.89 4.35 6.55
CA ILE A 42 4.80 4.33 7.52
C ILE A 42 3.71 5.28 7.06
N GLY A 43 2.48 4.93 7.39
CA GLY A 43 1.33 5.75 7.04
C GLY A 43 0.08 5.32 7.76
N GLY A 44 -1.03 5.73 7.18
CA GLY A 44 -2.34 5.32 7.65
C GLY A 44 -3.36 5.34 6.53
N HIS A 45 -4.46 4.66 6.81
CA HIS A 45 -5.54 4.50 5.86
C HIS A 45 -6.89 4.80 6.50
N ALA A 46 -7.83 5.17 5.63
CA ALA A 46 -9.22 5.35 5.96
C ALA A 46 -10.07 4.93 4.78
N GLY A 47 -11.21 4.31 5.06
CA GLY A 47 -12.09 3.84 4.01
C GLY A 47 -13.39 3.29 4.56
N PHE A 48 -14.18 2.72 3.67
CA PHE A 48 -15.38 1.98 4.03
C PHE A 48 -15.56 0.83 3.08
N TRP A 49 -16.02 -0.31 3.60
CA TRP A 49 -16.36 -1.51 2.84
C TRP A 49 -17.83 -1.86 3.02
N ASP A 50 -18.40 -2.50 2.01
CA ASP A 50 -19.76 -3.02 2.04
C ASP A 50 -19.73 -4.53 1.83
N THR A 51 -19.95 -5.26 2.92
CA THR A 51 -20.10 -6.71 2.92
C THR A 51 -21.55 -7.07 2.61
N GLY A 52 -22.02 -6.71 1.41
CA GLY A 52 -23.40 -6.93 0.99
C GLY A 52 -23.92 -8.34 1.32
N ASP A 53 -25.05 -8.40 2.03
CA ASP A 53 -25.98 -9.52 2.26
C ASP A 53 -25.42 -10.95 2.39
N TYR A 54 -24.20 -11.15 2.93
CA TYR A 54 -23.68 -12.52 3.06
C TYR A 54 -24.30 -13.34 4.20
N TYR A 55 -25.06 -12.73 5.12
CA TYR A 55 -25.83 -13.45 6.12
C TYR A 55 -27.09 -12.66 6.52
N TYR A 56 -28.21 -13.35 6.59
CA TYR A 56 -29.50 -12.91 7.11
C TYR A 56 -29.36 -12.02 8.38
N HIS A 57 -29.20 -10.71 8.25
CA HIS A 57 -29.62 -9.71 9.23
C HIS A 57 -29.57 -8.31 8.58
N ARG A 58 -30.75 -7.72 8.42
CA ARG A 58 -30.97 -6.32 8.03
C ARG A 58 -30.34 -5.37 9.06
N TYR A 59 -29.07 -5.04 8.90
CA TYR A 59 -28.48 -3.82 9.43
C TYR A 59 -27.52 -3.28 8.36
N ASN A 60 -27.54 -1.97 8.14
CA ASN A 60 -26.58 -1.26 7.29
C ASN A 60 -25.15 -1.62 7.74
N ASN A 61 -24.52 -2.59 7.10
CA ASN A 61 -23.18 -3.06 7.46
C ASN A 61 -22.10 -2.39 6.60
N SER A 62 -22.20 -1.06 6.45
CA SER A 62 -21.06 -0.29 5.96
C SER A 62 -20.02 -0.24 7.07
N HIS A 63 -18.91 -0.95 6.90
CA HIS A 63 -17.81 -0.98 7.86
C HIS A 63 -16.81 0.09 7.48
N SER A 64 -16.76 1.19 8.25
CA SER A 64 -15.66 2.14 8.15
C SER A 64 -14.40 1.53 8.74
N VAL A 65 -13.31 1.61 8.01
CA VAL A 65 -11.98 1.17 8.44
C VAL A 65 -11.07 2.37 8.61
N PHE A 66 -10.30 2.37 9.69
CA PHE A 66 -9.27 3.37 9.94
C PHE A 66 -8.12 2.70 10.68
N GLY A 67 -6.90 2.97 10.25
CA GLY A 67 -5.75 2.27 10.77
C GLY A 67 -4.41 2.89 10.38
N MET A 68 -3.36 2.20 10.79
CA MET A 68 -1.98 2.51 10.45
C MET A 68 -1.40 1.42 9.54
N ASP A 69 -0.47 1.84 8.69
CA ASP A 69 0.21 0.98 7.73
C ASP A 69 1.72 1.07 7.94
N LEU A 70 2.39 -0.07 7.80
CA LEU A 70 3.80 -0.12 7.48
C LEU A 70 3.93 -0.62 6.05
N ILE A 71 4.98 -0.20 5.36
CA ILE A 71 5.31 -0.73 4.04
C ILE A 71 6.82 -0.93 3.94
N GLY A 72 7.22 -1.97 3.22
CA GLY A 72 8.61 -2.14 2.84
C GLY A 72 8.73 -3.02 1.60
N GLY A 73 9.73 -2.75 0.79
CA GLY A 73 9.88 -3.45 -0.47
C GLY A 73 11.18 -3.17 -1.18
N LEU A 74 11.28 -3.78 -2.36
CA LEU A 74 12.36 -3.60 -3.32
C LEU A 74 11.78 -3.11 -4.62
N GLU A 75 12.49 -2.20 -5.28
CA GLU A 75 12.10 -1.65 -6.56
C GLU A 75 13.25 -1.68 -7.55
N TYR A 76 13.01 -2.17 -8.76
CA TYR A 76 13.96 -2.17 -9.86
C TYR A 76 13.51 -1.19 -10.95
N THR A 77 14.30 -0.15 -11.22
CA THR A 77 14.02 0.84 -12.26
C THR A 77 14.84 0.55 -13.52
N PHE A 78 14.18 0.29 -14.65
CA PHE A 78 14.87 0.06 -15.93
C PHE A 78 15.48 1.36 -16.48
N ASP A 79 16.66 1.29 -17.08
CA ASP A 79 17.34 2.46 -17.64
C ASP A 79 16.77 2.83 -19.02
N GLU A 80 16.49 1.83 -19.85
CA GLU A 80 16.10 1.99 -21.26
C GLU A 80 14.62 2.36 -21.42
N VAL A 81 13.77 1.95 -20.48
CA VAL A 81 12.31 2.20 -20.49
C VAL A 81 11.88 2.93 -19.23
N PRO A 82 10.86 3.80 -19.29
CA PRO A 82 10.34 4.54 -18.13
C PRO A 82 9.47 3.65 -17.23
N ILE A 83 9.95 2.46 -16.87
CA ILE A 83 9.23 1.46 -16.09
C ILE A 83 10.06 1.12 -14.85
N ASN A 84 9.35 0.94 -13.75
CA ASN A 84 9.85 0.39 -12.50
C ASN A 84 8.97 -0.81 -12.12
N ILE A 85 9.58 -1.88 -11.60
CA ILE A 85 8.86 -3.00 -11.01
C ILE A 85 9.20 -3.11 -9.53
N GLY A 86 8.21 -3.49 -8.73
CA GLY A 86 8.36 -3.59 -7.28
C GLY A 86 7.82 -4.88 -6.71
N LEU A 87 8.41 -5.29 -5.60
CA LEU A 87 7.87 -6.29 -4.68
C LEU A 87 7.78 -5.64 -3.30
N ASP A 88 6.57 -5.60 -2.75
CA ASP A 88 6.31 -4.90 -1.50
C ASP A 88 5.40 -5.68 -0.56
N TRP A 89 5.55 -5.40 0.72
CA TRP A 89 4.73 -5.94 1.79
C TRP A 89 4.21 -4.79 2.65
N LYS A 90 2.88 -4.74 2.79
CA LYS A 90 2.18 -3.67 3.49
C LYS A 90 1.28 -4.18 4.62
N PRO A 91 1.83 -4.61 5.78
CA PRO A 91 1.00 -4.97 6.91
C PRO A 91 0.25 -3.73 7.46
N ALA A 92 -0.99 -3.93 7.89
CA ALA A 92 -1.85 -2.87 8.39
C ALA A 92 -2.52 -3.25 9.72
N PHE A 93 -2.68 -2.25 10.59
CA PHE A 93 -3.31 -2.37 11.89
C PHE A 93 -4.56 -1.49 11.91
N ASN A 94 -5.72 -2.12 12.04
CA ASN A 94 -7.00 -1.41 12.11
C ASN A 94 -7.33 -1.04 13.56
N PHE A 95 -7.87 0.16 13.75
CA PHE A 95 -8.39 0.63 15.05
C PHE A 95 -9.92 0.65 15.09
N ILE A 96 -10.56 0.71 13.91
CA ILE A 96 -12.01 0.77 13.74
C ILE A 96 -12.39 -0.16 12.58
N GLY A 97 -13.53 -0.85 12.74
CA GLY A 97 -14.16 -1.67 11.70
C GLY A 97 -13.76 -3.14 11.74
N ASP A 98 -12.54 -3.42 12.20
CA ASP A 98 -11.97 -4.75 12.28
C ASP A 98 -10.84 -4.78 13.31
N ASP A 99 -10.88 -5.67 14.29
CA ASP A 99 -9.92 -5.67 15.42
C ASP A 99 -8.65 -6.50 15.12
N HIS A 100 -8.41 -6.87 13.85
CA HIS A 100 -7.30 -7.72 13.45
C HIS A 100 -6.25 -7.01 12.57
N VAL A 101 -5.04 -7.57 12.59
CA VAL A 101 -3.90 -7.08 11.79
C VAL A 101 -3.95 -7.74 10.41
N TRP A 102 -3.96 -6.92 9.36
CA TRP A 102 -3.90 -7.39 7.98
C TRP A 102 -2.45 -7.62 7.59
N PHE A 103 -2.06 -8.88 7.44
CA PHE A 103 -0.72 -9.28 6.99
C PHE A 103 -0.69 -9.74 5.52
N ASP A 104 -1.84 -9.77 4.85
CA ASP A 104 -2.06 -10.26 3.47
C ASP A 104 -1.60 -9.27 2.39
N GLY A 105 -1.07 -8.10 2.75
CA GLY A 105 -0.65 -7.04 1.84
C GLY A 105 0.65 -7.28 1.06
N LEU A 106 0.91 -8.50 0.59
CA LEU A 106 2.02 -8.77 -0.34
C LEU A 106 1.60 -8.43 -1.77
N ALA A 107 2.40 -7.63 -2.48
CA ALA A 107 2.07 -7.19 -3.84
C ALA A 107 3.28 -7.17 -4.78
N LEU A 108 2.98 -7.35 -6.07
CA LEU A 108 3.86 -7.02 -7.18
C LEU A 108 3.33 -5.75 -7.84
N SER A 109 4.21 -4.79 -8.10
CA SER A 109 3.84 -3.51 -8.69
C SER A 109 4.59 -3.25 -10.00
N ILE A 110 3.93 -2.53 -10.90
CA ILE A 110 4.51 -1.96 -12.12
C ILE A 110 4.20 -0.48 -12.09
N ARG A 111 5.24 0.35 -12.15
CA ARG A 111 5.16 1.80 -12.00
C ARG A 111 5.75 2.46 -13.25
N TYR A 112 5.07 3.48 -13.75
CA TYR A 112 5.64 4.33 -14.80
C TYR A 112 6.43 5.46 -14.16
N THR A 113 7.68 5.65 -14.57
CA THR A 113 8.57 6.68 -14.02
C THR A 113 8.69 7.84 -14.99
N ILE A 114 8.25 9.03 -14.58
CA ILE A 114 8.48 10.27 -15.32
C ILE A 114 9.93 10.71 -15.05
N LYS A 115 10.73 10.83 -16.12
CA LYS A 115 12.12 11.30 -16.07
C LYS A 115 12.20 12.81 -16.19
#